data_AF-A0A1W0WXE1-F1
#
_entry.id   AF-A0A1W0WXE1-F1
#
_cell.length_a   1.000
_cell.length_b   1.000
_cell.length_c   1.000
_cell.angle_alpha   90.00
_cell.angle_beta   90.00
_cell.angle_gamma   90.00
#
_symmetry.space_group_name_H-M   'P 1'
#
loop_
_entity.id
_entity.type
_entity.pdbx_description
1 polymer ?
#
loop_
_entity_poly.entity_id
_entity_poly.type
_entity_poly.pdbx_seq_one_letter_code
_entity_poly.pdbx_strand_id
1 'polypeptide(L)'
;MSESLRHCCKFFRLGGCAIFTTFNQTVADGLLGIIGAEHILRIVPMHTHHLYRFIKSAVVTNILTEEGFRVLKVSGCFPVNPLARRPKWMDIPYTGVTYALVAVKNESSPSVMK
;
A
#
# COMPACT_ATOMS: atom_id res chain seq x y z
N MET A 1 -4.85 -9.78 -6.72
CA MET A 1 -4.69 -8.63 -5.80
C MET A 1 -5.59 -7.46 -6.19
N SER A 2 -5.52 -6.99 -7.45
CA SER A 2 -6.36 -5.90 -7.96
C SER A 2 -7.87 -6.18 -7.85
N GLU A 3 -8.29 -7.40 -8.15
CA GLU A 3 -9.71 -7.80 -8.12
C GLU A 3 -10.31 -7.76 -6.69
N SER A 4 -9.57 -8.28 -5.71
CA SER A 4 -9.96 -8.24 -4.30
C SER A 4 -10.10 -6.79 -3.79
N LEU A 5 -9.19 -5.90 -4.23
CA LEU A 5 -9.26 -4.47 -3.90
C LEU A 5 -10.56 -3.84 -4.42
N ARG A 6 -10.94 -4.12 -5.69
CA ARG A 6 -12.20 -3.63 -6.28
C ARG A 6 -13.42 -4.13 -5.52
N HIS A 7 -13.42 -5.39 -5.09
CA HIS A 7 -14.50 -5.92 -4.26
C HIS A 7 -14.58 -5.21 -2.90
N CYS A 8 -13.46 -4.97 -2.23
CA CYS A 8 -13.45 -4.22 -0.96
C CYS A 8 -14.02 -2.80 -1.13
N CYS A 9 -13.74 -2.13 -2.24
CA CYS A 9 -14.22 -0.77 -2.52
C CYS A 9 -15.76 -0.66 -2.55
N LYS A 10 -16.45 -1.72 -2.96
CA LYS A 10 -17.92 -1.75 -3.01
C LYS A 10 -18.59 -1.67 -1.64
N PHE A 11 -17.91 -2.08 -0.57
CA PHE A 11 -18.47 -2.09 0.79
C PHE A 11 -18.33 -0.76 1.54
N PHE A 12 -17.60 0.22 0.98
CA PHE A 12 -17.46 1.52 1.62
C PHE A 12 -18.72 2.37 1.47
N ARG A 13 -19.12 3.04 2.57
CA ARG A 13 -20.15 4.09 2.54
C ARG A 13 -19.62 5.31 1.79
N LEU A 14 -20.53 6.09 1.20
CA LEU A 14 -20.21 7.41 0.63
C LEU A 14 -19.59 8.30 1.73
N GLY A 15 -18.52 9.03 1.42
CA GLY A 15 -17.72 9.76 2.41
C GLY A 15 -16.84 8.90 3.31
N GLY A 16 -16.85 7.56 3.13
CA GLY A 16 -16.03 6.65 3.92
C GLY A 16 -14.54 6.78 3.63
N CYS A 17 -13.71 6.74 4.68
CA CYS A 17 -12.25 6.77 4.57
C CYS A 17 -11.68 5.35 4.43
N ALA A 18 -10.83 5.16 3.43
CA ALA A 18 -10.06 3.95 3.20
C ALA A 18 -8.57 4.25 3.39
N ILE A 19 -7.89 3.40 4.17
CA ILE A 19 -6.46 3.49 4.40
C ILE A 19 -5.84 2.17 3.94
N PHE A 20 -4.89 2.26 3.01
CA PHE A 20 -4.17 1.12 2.47
C PHE A 20 -2.68 1.25 2.78
N THR A 21 -2.10 0.24 3.40
CA THR A 21 -0.65 0.18 3.68
C THR A 21 -0.06 -1.05 3.02
N THR A 22 0.94 -0.89 2.17
CA THR A 22 1.61 -2.03 1.52
C THR A 22 3.04 -1.70 1.10
N PHE A 23 3.83 -2.73 0.82
CA PHE A 23 5.14 -2.61 0.21
C PHE A 23 5.01 -2.18 -1.25
N ASN A 24 5.86 -1.25 -1.68
CA ASN A 24 5.86 -0.76 -3.03
C ASN A 24 6.60 -1.74 -3.96
N GLN A 25 6.10 -1.92 -5.17
CA GLN A 25 6.77 -2.75 -6.18
C GLN A 25 7.89 -1.95 -6.86
N THR A 26 8.88 -1.53 -6.06
CA THR A 26 10.07 -0.83 -6.53
C THR A 26 11.23 -1.82 -6.63
N VAL A 27 11.95 -1.83 -7.74
CA VAL A 27 13.10 -2.73 -7.99
C VAL A 27 14.18 -2.60 -6.90
N ALA A 28 14.36 -1.38 -6.37
CA ALA A 28 15.29 -1.09 -5.28
C ALA A 28 14.94 -1.84 -3.98
N ASP A 29 13.66 -1.93 -3.63
CA ASP A 29 13.21 -2.52 -2.37
C ASP A 29 13.16 -4.05 -2.43
N GLY A 30 12.88 -4.56 -3.63
CA GLY A 30 13.06 -5.95 -3.96
C GLY A 30 14.49 -6.45 -3.76
N LEU A 31 15.47 -5.75 -4.30
CA LEU A 31 16.87 -6.16 -4.15
C LEU A 31 17.38 -5.94 -2.72
N LEU A 32 17.15 -4.77 -2.12
CA LEU A 32 17.69 -4.47 -0.78
C LEU A 32 16.95 -5.23 0.34
N GLY A 33 15.63 -5.37 0.24
CA GLY A 33 14.80 -6.04 1.24
C GLY A 33 14.93 -7.57 1.18
N ILE A 34 14.96 -8.17 -0.01
CA ILE A 34 15.13 -9.63 -0.16
C ILE A 34 16.56 -10.03 0.19
N ILE A 35 17.57 -9.35 -0.35
CA ILE A 35 18.97 -9.68 -0.04
C ILE A 35 19.29 -9.32 1.41
N GLY A 36 18.82 -8.18 1.92
CA GLY A 36 19.01 -7.79 3.31
C GLY A 36 18.31 -8.72 4.32
N ALA A 37 17.04 -9.07 4.10
CA ALA A 37 16.28 -9.89 5.04
C ALA A 37 16.56 -11.40 4.92
N GLU A 38 16.73 -11.93 3.69
CA GLU A 38 16.97 -13.35 3.47
C GLU A 38 18.46 -13.73 3.57
N HIS A 39 19.38 -12.91 3.02
CA HIS A 39 20.81 -13.25 2.99
C HIS A 39 21.62 -12.65 4.15
N ILE A 40 21.31 -11.43 4.60
CA ILE A 40 22.08 -10.76 5.68
C ILE A 40 21.48 -11.02 7.06
N LEU A 41 20.16 -10.85 7.24
CA LEU A 41 19.51 -10.91 8.56
C LEU A 41 18.88 -12.27 8.90
N ARG A 42 18.66 -13.17 7.93
CA ARG A 42 18.07 -14.52 8.11
C ARG A 42 16.77 -14.57 8.94
N ILE A 43 15.94 -13.53 8.87
CA ILE A 43 14.71 -13.44 9.66
C ILE A 43 13.61 -14.33 9.04
N VAL A 44 13.70 -14.64 7.75
CA VAL A 44 12.64 -15.32 6.98
C VAL A 44 13.28 -16.36 6.03
N PRO A 45 12.65 -17.52 5.76
CA PRO A 45 13.22 -18.57 4.90
C PRO A 45 13.55 -18.05 3.49
N MET A 46 14.64 -18.54 2.90
CA MET A 46 15.04 -18.18 1.54
C MET A 46 13.89 -18.39 0.54
N HIS A 47 13.74 -17.45 -0.41
CA HIS A 47 12.71 -17.44 -1.45
C HIS A 47 11.26 -17.17 -0.98
N THR A 48 11.05 -16.53 0.17
CA THR A 48 9.69 -16.20 0.63
C THR A 48 9.20 -14.84 0.10
N HIS A 49 10.09 -13.91 -0.19
CA HIS A 49 9.71 -12.60 -0.69
C HIS A 49 9.68 -12.56 -2.23
N HIS A 50 8.52 -12.90 -2.78
CA HIS A 50 8.28 -12.71 -4.20
C HIS A 50 7.90 -11.26 -4.53
N LEU A 51 8.86 -10.49 -5.05
CA LEU A 51 8.70 -9.14 -5.62
C LEU A 51 7.47 -8.96 -6.53
N TYR A 52 7.06 -10.02 -7.23
CA TYR A 52 5.93 -9.97 -8.17
C TYR A 52 4.57 -9.81 -7.48
N ARG A 53 4.47 -10.04 -6.16
CA ARG A 53 3.21 -9.94 -5.42
C ARG A 53 2.94 -8.53 -4.89
N PHE A 54 3.90 -7.62 -4.93
CA PHE A 54 3.67 -6.24 -4.49
C PHE A 54 2.94 -5.42 -5.55
N ILE A 55 2.16 -4.44 -5.11
CA ILE A 55 1.35 -3.58 -5.98
C ILE A 55 1.84 -2.14 -5.86
N LYS A 56 2.16 -1.53 -7.01
CA LYS A 56 2.60 -0.13 -7.06
C LYS A 56 1.53 0.80 -6.51
N SER A 57 1.94 1.83 -5.79
CA SER A 57 1.04 2.87 -5.29
C SER A 57 0.21 3.49 -6.41
N ALA A 58 0.81 3.73 -7.57
CA ALA A 58 0.11 4.25 -8.75
C ALA A 58 -1.04 3.34 -9.24
N VAL A 59 -0.87 2.01 -9.17
CA VAL A 59 -1.92 1.06 -9.58
C VAL A 59 -3.08 1.09 -8.58
N VAL A 60 -2.78 1.15 -7.28
CA VAL A 60 -3.81 1.28 -6.24
C VAL A 60 -4.55 2.60 -6.37
N THR A 61 -3.84 3.71 -6.59
CA THR A 61 -4.43 5.03 -6.84
C THR A 61 -5.38 5.02 -8.04
N ASN A 62 -4.98 4.41 -9.16
CA ASN A 62 -5.84 4.28 -10.33
C ASN A 62 -7.10 3.48 -10.03
N ILE A 63 -6.97 2.30 -9.40
CA ILE A 63 -8.15 1.48 -9.07
C ILE A 63 -9.10 2.25 -8.15
N LEU A 64 -8.58 2.93 -7.12
CA LEU A 64 -9.41 3.72 -6.22
C LEU A 64 -10.12 4.86 -6.93
N THR A 65 -9.44 5.53 -7.86
CA THR A 65 -10.02 6.62 -8.65
C THR A 65 -11.15 6.10 -9.55
N GLU A 66 -10.95 4.95 -10.21
CA GLU A 66 -11.97 4.27 -11.01
C GLU A 66 -13.19 3.83 -10.19
N GLU A 67 -12.99 3.39 -8.95
CA GLU A 67 -14.06 2.99 -8.02
C GLU A 67 -14.73 4.19 -7.32
N GLY A 68 -14.42 5.42 -7.73
CA GLY A 68 -15.06 6.64 -7.23
C GLY A 68 -14.50 7.15 -5.90
N PHE A 69 -13.23 6.87 -5.59
CA PHE A 69 -12.53 7.43 -4.44
C PHE A 69 -11.66 8.62 -4.85
N ARG A 70 -11.54 9.59 -3.97
CA ARG A 70 -10.55 10.67 -4.03
C ARG A 70 -9.38 10.35 -3.12
N VAL A 71 -8.20 10.18 -3.71
CA VAL A 71 -6.96 9.97 -2.96
C VAL A 71 -6.52 11.28 -2.32
N LEU A 72 -6.35 11.29 -1.00
CA LEU A 72 -5.96 12.46 -0.21
C LEU A 72 -4.46 12.56 -0.01
N LYS A 73 -3.81 11.44 0.31
CA LYS A 73 -2.39 11.40 0.65
C LYS A 73 -1.80 10.05 0.27
N VAL A 74 -0.59 10.10 -0.29
CA VAL A 74 0.29 8.93 -0.44
C VAL A 74 1.60 9.32 0.23
N SER A 75 1.97 8.62 1.30
CA SER A 75 3.25 8.81 1.98
C SER A 75 3.92 7.47 2.20
N GLY A 76 5.25 7.46 2.27
CA GLY A 76 5.95 6.27 2.73
C GLY A 76 5.72 6.05 4.22
N CYS A 77 5.74 4.80 4.66
CA CYS A 77 5.74 4.49 6.09
C CYS A 77 6.97 3.68 6.47
N PHE A 78 7.54 3.95 7.64
CA PHE A 78 8.63 3.14 8.16
C PHE A 78 8.50 3.00 9.68
N PRO A 79 8.63 1.77 10.23
CA PRO A 79 8.62 1.57 11.66
C PRO A 79 9.93 2.10 12.25
N VAL A 80 9.83 3.15 13.07
CA VAL A 80 10.97 3.65 13.84
C VAL A 80 11.20 2.73 15.03
N ASN A 81 12.44 2.26 15.16
CA ASN A 81 12.91 1.35 16.20
C ASN A 81 12.19 -0.02 16.19
N PRO A 82 12.43 -0.88 15.18
CA PRO A 82 11.75 -2.17 15.03
C PRO A 82 12.04 -3.15 16.18
N LEU A 83 13.08 -2.92 16.98
CA LEU A 83 13.40 -3.70 18.19
C LEU A 83 12.69 -3.21 19.46
N ALA A 84 11.98 -2.07 19.43
CA ALA A 84 11.21 -1.59 20.57
C ALA A 84 9.91 -2.40 20.74
N ARG A 85 9.50 -2.64 21.99
CA ARG A 85 8.23 -3.30 22.34
C ARG A 85 6.97 -2.68 21.69
N ARG A 86 7.06 -1.42 21.23
CA ARG A 86 6.01 -0.72 20.49
C ARG A 86 6.65 0.05 19.32
N PRO A 87 6.65 -0.50 18.10
CA PRO A 87 7.17 0.22 16.95
C PRO A 87 6.34 1.48 16.75
N LYS A 88 7.02 2.62 16.60
CA LYS A 88 6.35 3.89 16.28
C LYS A 88 6.24 4.02 14.77
N TRP A 89 5.15 4.63 14.32
CA TRP A 89 4.93 4.93 12.92
C TRP A 89 5.53 6.28 12.59
N MET A 90 6.33 6.35 11.52
CA MET A 90 6.82 7.62 10.98
C MET A 90 6.45 7.72 9.50
N ASP A 91 5.78 8.81 9.17
CA ASP A 91 5.52 9.21 7.80
C ASP A 91 6.83 9.69 7.18
N ILE A 92 7.25 9.04 6.10
CA ILE A 92 8.42 9.45 5.31
C ILE A 92 7.96 9.89 3.92
N PRO A 93 8.60 10.89 3.30
CA PRO A 93 8.28 11.29 1.92
C PRO A 93 8.69 10.21 0.90
N TYR A 94 9.57 9.29 1.30
CA TYR A 94 10.07 8.21 0.45
C TYR A 94 9.11 7.02 0.42
N THR A 95 8.36 6.87 -0.67
CA THR A 95 7.42 5.74 -0.91
C THR A 95 8.09 4.52 -1.53
N GLY A 96 9.42 4.51 -1.67
CA GLY A 96 10.14 3.45 -2.37
C GLY A 96 10.09 2.09 -1.67
N VAL A 97 9.92 2.08 -0.34
CA VAL A 97 9.89 0.87 0.50
C VAL A 97 8.46 0.40 0.76
N THR A 98 7.76 1.13 1.62
CA THR A 98 6.32 0.93 1.83
C THR A 98 5.60 2.25 1.65
N TYR A 99 4.29 2.19 1.45
CA TYR A 99 3.44 3.36 1.40
C TYR A 99 2.16 3.15 2.18
N ALA A 100 1.69 4.26 2.75
CA ALA A 100 0.35 4.46 3.27
C ALA A 100 -0.40 5.38 2.29
N LEU A 101 -1.55 4.91 1.81
CA LEU A 101 -2.45 5.64 0.95
C LEU A 101 -3.76 5.87 1.70
N VAL A 102 -4.18 7.13 1.75
CA VAL A 102 -5.46 7.54 2.33
C VAL A 102 -6.36 8.04 1.21
N ALA A 103 -7.55 7.47 1.11
CA ALA A 103 -8.55 7.84 0.11
C ALA A 103 -9.94 7.93 0.75
N VAL A 104 -10.81 8.77 0.19
CA VAL A 104 -12.19 8.93 0.65
C VAL A 104 -13.13 8.64 -0.50
N LYS A 105 -14.17 7.84 -0.25
CA LYS A 105 -15.19 7.56 -1.26
C LYS A 105 -15.97 8.84 -1.54
N ASN A 106 -16.09 9.24 -2.81
CA ASN A 106 -16.81 10.45 -3.17
C ASN A 106 -18.26 10.36 -2.71
N GLU A 107 -18.83 11.50 -2.31
CA GLU A 107 -20.22 11.60 -1.84
C GLU A 107 -21.24 11.54 -2.99
N SER A 108 -20.78 11.76 -4.22
CA SER A 108 -21.56 11.53 -5.44
C SER A 108 -21.32 10.11 -5.94
N SER A 109 -22.38 9.28 -5.94
CA SER A 109 -22.39 8.05 -6.76
C SER A 109 -21.94 8.40 -8.18
N PRO A 110 -21.11 7.59 -8.85
CA PRO A 110 -20.95 7.75 -10.29
C PRO A 110 -22.35 7.60 -10.87
N SER A 111 -22.87 8.69 -11.41
CA SER A 111 -24.02 8.69 -12.29
C SER A 111 -23.79 7.56 -13.28
N VAL A 112 -24.60 6.51 -13.17
CA VAL A 112 -24.75 5.48 -14.19
C VAL A 112 -25.15 6.25 -15.46
N MET A 113 -24.16 6.58 -16.30
CA MET A 113 -24.44 6.96 -17.67
C MET A 113 -25.02 5.70 -18.30
N LYS A 114 -26.30 5.81 -18.63
CA LYS A 114 -27.05 4.88 -19.48
C LYS A 114 -26.35 4.71 -20.82
#